data_AF-A0A6G9KG41-F1
#
_entry.id   AF-A0A6G9KG41-F1
#
_cell.length_a   1.000
_cell.length_b   1.000
_cell.length_c   1.000
_cell.angle_alpha   90.00
_cell.angle_beta   90.00
_cell.angle_gamma   90.00
#
_symmetry.space_group_name_H-M   'P 1'
#
loop_
_entity.id
_entity.type
_entity.pdbx_description
1 polymer ?
#
loop_
_entity_poly.entity_id
_entity_poly.type
_entity_poly.pdbx_seq_one_letter_code
_entity_poly.pdbx_strand_id
1 'polypeptide(L)'
;GETMTMAPFVVKDKVLVGNSGGEFGVRGWLTALDPASGKVLWRAYSTGPDDEVLIGPEFKPFYSQDRGKDLGVHTWPPDAWKRGGGAVWGWISYDPELNLIYYGTSNPSPWNPEQRAGDNKWTAGIFARNPDTGQARWFYQESPHDLYDYDAVNENILIDLEVGGRTRKVIARAGRNGYFYIIDRASGEVLSAKPFLHVNTVAGIDLKTGRPNYVAEKKPVVGKVVRDQCPHAAGGKDWQPAAYSPQTRLVYIPHQNLCQDEEVTQANYVAGTPYVGAKVIMYAGRGGHRGVFQAWDPRTNRTAWEIRENFPVWSGALATAGNLAFYGTME
;
A
#
# COMPACT_ATOMS: atom_id res chain seq x y z
N GLY A 1 12.76 -7.67 -15.31
CA GLY A 1 12.24 -6.81 -16.39
C GLY A 1 11.24 -5.84 -15.79
N GLU A 2 10.89 -4.78 -16.51
CA GLU A 2 9.86 -3.81 -16.13
C GLU A 2 8.62 -4.00 -17.00
N THR A 3 7.43 -3.92 -16.40
CA THR A 3 6.14 -4.04 -17.09
C THR A 3 5.15 -2.98 -16.59
N MET A 4 3.96 -2.91 -17.17
CA MET A 4 2.86 -2.06 -16.69
C MET A 4 1.59 -2.89 -16.58
N THR A 5 0.98 -2.92 -15.39
CA THR A 5 -0.26 -3.69 -15.13
C THR A 5 -1.40 -2.82 -14.61
N MET A 6 -1.11 -1.61 -14.11
CA MET A 6 -2.16 -0.71 -13.61
C MET A 6 -3.02 -0.14 -14.74
N ALA A 7 -4.25 0.23 -14.41
CA ALA A 7 -5.07 1.05 -15.28
C ALA A 7 -4.54 2.50 -15.31
N PRO A 8 -4.37 3.13 -16.49
CA PRO A 8 -4.08 4.55 -16.58
C PRO A 8 -5.15 5.40 -15.89
N PHE A 9 -4.77 6.53 -15.31
CA PHE A 9 -5.71 7.42 -14.61
C PHE A 9 -5.64 8.85 -15.18
N VAL A 10 -6.76 9.37 -15.65
CA VAL A 10 -6.83 10.72 -16.23
C VAL A 10 -7.13 11.74 -15.15
N VAL A 11 -6.30 12.77 -15.05
CA VAL A 11 -6.51 13.91 -14.15
C VAL A 11 -6.28 15.18 -14.93
N LYS A 12 -7.34 16.02 -15.01
CA LYS A 12 -7.34 17.23 -15.83
C LYS A 12 -6.95 16.90 -17.28
N ASP A 13 -5.85 17.47 -17.75
CA ASP A 13 -5.26 17.37 -19.07
C ASP A 13 -4.07 16.37 -19.11
N LYS A 14 -4.01 15.41 -18.18
CA LYS A 14 -2.87 14.49 -18.03
C LYS A 14 -3.33 13.04 -17.91
N VAL A 15 -2.54 12.11 -18.44
CA VAL A 15 -2.69 10.67 -18.22
C VAL A 15 -1.58 10.19 -17.29
N LEU A 16 -1.96 9.61 -16.16
CA LEU A 16 -1.04 9.07 -15.16
C LEU A 16 -0.85 7.57 -15.38
N VAL A 17 0.40 7.13 -15.41
CA VAL A 17 0.80 5.72 -15.53
C VAL A 17 1.95 5.41 -14.60
N GLY A 18 1.94 4.20 -14.05
CA GLY A 18 2.97 3.66 -13.18
C GLY A 18 3.44 2.30 -13.67
N ASN A 19 4.55 1.84 -13.10
CA ASN A 19 5.20 0.60 -13.49
C ASN A 19 5.00 -0.53 -12.48
N SER A 20 5.39 -1.74 -12.90
CA SER A 20 5.42 -2.97 -12.11
C SER A 20 6.83 -3.59 -12.19
N GLY A 21 7.21 -4.38 -11.18
CA GLY A 21 8.48 -5.12 -11.17
C GLY A 21 9.27 -5.09 -9.86
N GLY A 22 8.61 -4.95 -8.70
CA GLY A 22 9.25 -5.04 -7.38
C GLY A 22 10.06 -6.34 -7.23
N GLU A 23 9.54 -7.45 -7.75
CA GLU A 23 10.17 -8.78 -7.69
C GLU A 23 11.35 -8.92 -8.67
N PHE A 24 11.68 -7.88 -9.43
CA PHE A 24 12.79 -7.84 -10.38
C PHE A 24 13.80 -6.72 -10.04
N GLY A 25 13.67 -6.09 -8.87
CA GLY A 25 14.50 -4.96 -8.46
C GLY A 25 14.30 -3.74 -9.35
N VAL A 26 13.11 -3.57 -9.94
CA VAL A 26 12.78 -2.38 -10.74
C VAL A 26 12.52 -1.21 -9.80
N ARG A 27 13.15 -0.08 -10.05
CA ARG A 27 12.87 1.16 -9.32
C ARG A 27 11.53 1.74 -9.77
N GLY A 28 10.61 1.87 -8.82
CA GLY A 28 9.26 2.35 -9.08
C GLY A 28 9.20 3.82 -9.47
N TRP A 29 8.20 4.16 -10.27
CA TRP A 29 7.88 5.53 -10.65
C TRP A 29 6.40 5.72 -11.00
N LEU A 30 5.94 6.97 -10.89
CA LEU A 30 4.69 7.45 -11.49
C LEU A 30 5.03 8.54 -12.52
N THR A 31 4.42 8.48 -13.70
CA THR A 31 4.64 9.42 -14.79
C THR A 31 3.32 10.06 -15.21
N ALA A 32 3.33 11.38 -15.42
CA ALA A 32 2.28 12.08 -16.15
C ALA A 32 2.67 12.28 -17.61
N LEU A 33 1.73 11.97 -18.49
CA LEU A 33 1.85 12.13 -19.93
C LEU A 33 0.84 13.15 -20.43
N ASP A 34 1.24 13.91 -21.44
CA ASP A 34 0.32 14.67 -22.27
C ASP A 34 -0.53 13.69 -23.11
N PRO A 35 -1.87 13.72 -23.03
CA PRO A 35 -2.73 12.76 -23.71
C PRO A 35 -2.67 12.86 -25.25
N ALA A 36 -2.36 14.04 -25.79
CA ALA A 36 -2.37 14.25 -27.24
C ALA A 36 -1.08 13.74 -27.91
N SER A 37 0.06 13.90 -27.25
CA SER A 37 1.39 13.62 -27.81
C SER A 37 2.10 12.43 -27.16
N GLY A 38 1.67 12.00 -25.98
CA GLY A 38 2.38 11.02 -25.16
C GLY A 38 3.67 11.55 -24.52
N LYS A 39 3.93 12.86 -24.59
CA LYS A 39 5.12 13.49 -23.99
C LYS A 39 5.08 13.36 -22.46
N VAL A 40 6.21 12.99 -21.86
CA VAL A 40 6.40 13.03 -20.41
C VAL A 40 6.36 14.48 -19.92
N LEU A 41 5.39 14.79 -19.07
CA LEU A 41 5.25 16.09 -18.40
C LEU A 41 6.05 16.14 -17.12
N TRP A 42 5.96 15.07 -16.32
CA TRP A 42 6.81 14.84 -15.14
C TRP A 42 6.89 13.35 -14.84
N ARG A 43 7.94 12.95 -14.12
CA ARG A 43 8.13 11.60 -13.56
C ARG A 43 8.63 11.71 -12.13
N ALA A 44 7.95 11.03 -11.21
CA ALA A 44 8.35 10.92 -9.81
C ALA A 44 8.78 9.48 -9.53
N TYR A 45 10.05 9.27 -9.15
CA TYR A 45 10.51 7.98 -8.66
C TYR A 45 10.08 7.73 -7.21
N SER A 46 10.04 6.47 -6.80
CA SER A 46 9.65 6.08 -5.43
C SER A 46 10.82 6.04 -4.44
N THR A 47 12.06 5.96 -4.92
CA THR A 47 13.30 5.95 -4.12
C THR A 47 14.31 6.90 -4.75
N GLY A 48 15.45 7.17 -4.10
CA GLY A 48 16.50 8.04 -4.63
C GLY A 48 16.48 9.47 -4.10
N PRO A 49 17.29 10.37 -4.67
CA PRO A 49 17.41 11.74 -4.19
C PRO A 49 16.11 12.53 -4.35
N ASP A 50 15.94 13.60 -3.58
CA ASP A 50 14.69 14.36 -3.47
C ASP A 50 14.23 14.94 -4.82
N ASP A 51 15.17 15.33 -5.70
CA ASP A 51 14.87 15.86 -7.03
C ASP A 51 14.26 14.80 -7.96
N GLU A 52 14.69 13.55 -7.88
CA GLU A 52 14.14 12.43 -8.67
C GLU A 52 12.81 11.91 -8.09
N VAL A 53 12.65 11.97 -6.76
CA VAL A 53 11.39 11.62 -6.08
C VAL A 53 10.35 12.74 -6.18
N LEU A 54 10.77 13.95 -6.60
CA LEU A 54 9.99 15.19 -6.55
C LEU A 54 9.53 15.55 -5.13
N ILE A 55 10.41 15.40 -4.14
CA ILE A 55 10.26 15.98 -2.81
C ILE A 55 10.77 17.42 -2.88
N GLY A 56 9.88 18.38 -2.61
CA GLY A 56 10.17 19.80 -2.78
C GLY A 56 9.55 20.66 -1.68
N PRO A 57 9.51 22.00 -1.87
CA PRO A 57 8.98 22.94 -0.87
C PRO A 57 7.51 22.71 -0.48
N GLU A 58 6.74 22.01 -1.33
CA GLU A 58 5.35 21.66 -1.03
C GLU A 58 5.21 20.47 -0.06
N PHE A 59 6.30 19.73 0.21
CA PHE A 59 6.30 18.56 1.06
C PHE A 59 6.22 18.95 2.54
N LYS A 60 5.09 18.62 3.16
CA LYS A 60 4.73 18.95 4.54
C LYS A 60 4.23 17.70 5.25
N PRO A 61 5.09 16.68 5.46
CA PRO A 61 4.67 15.44 6.08
C PRO A 61 4.28 15.67 7.54
N PHE A 62 3.23 14.96 7.98
CA PHE A 62 2.74 15.05 9.35
C PHE A 62 3.80 14.58 10.35
N TYR A 63 4.37 13.40 10.13
CA TYR A 63 5.33 12.79 11.04
C TYR A 63 6.75 13.37 10.89
N SER A 64 7.47 13.46 12.02
CA SER A 64 8.79 14.11 12.06
C SER A 64 9.87 13.29 11.34
N GLN A 65 9.80 11.96 11.36
CA GLN A 65 10.78 11.10 10.69
C GLN A 65 10.83 11.27 9.16
N ASP A 66 9.79 11.87 8.57
CA ASP A 66 9.70 12.09 7.14
C ASP A 66 10.21 13.48 6.72
N ARG A 67 10.63 14.34 7.66
CA ARG A 67 11.07 15.73 7.38
C ARG A 67 12.56 15.86 7.02
N GLY A 68 13.23 14.74 6.78
CA GLY A 68 14.64 14.71 6.40
C GLY A 68 14.86 15.03 4.92
N LYS A 69 16.11 15.35 4.57
CA LYS A 69 16.55 15.53 3.18
C LYS A 69 17.03 14.19 2.61
N ASP A 70 16.76 13.93 1.34
CA ASP A 70 17.25 12.77 0.58
C ASP A 70 17.00 11.44 1.31
N LEU A 71 15.85 11.33 1.99
CA LEU A 71 15.50 10.12 2.74
C LEU A 71 15.36 8.90 1.84
N GLY A 72 15.03 9.11 0.55
CA GLY A 72 15.02 8.08 -0.47
C GLY A 72 16.41 7.50 -0.80
N VAL A 73 17.49 8.12 -0.31
CA VAL A 73 18.87 7.62 -0.36
C VAL A 73 19.35 7.20 1.03
N HIS A 74 19.18 8.07 2.04
CA HIS A 74 19.80 7.89 3.36
C HIS A 74 19.14 6.82 4.23
N THR A 75 17.94 6.37 3.89
CA THR A 75 17.29 5.22 4.55
C THR A 75 17.58 3.88 3.90
N TRP A 76 18.59 3.84 3.01
CA TRP A 76 19.04 2.64 2.30
C TRP A 76 20.53 2.41 2.48
N PRO A 77 21.01 1.16 2.33
CA PRO A 77 22.41 0.91 2.09
C PRO A 77 22.85 1.60 0.77
N PRO A 78 24.15 1.92 0.62
CA PRO A 78 24.67 2.57 -0.57
C PRO A 78 24.20 1.87 -1.86
N ASP A 79 23.67 2.68 -2.80
CA ASP A 79 23.15 2.27 -4.11
C ASP A 79 22.00 1.24 -4.13
N ALA A 80 21.56 0.70 -2.99
CA ALA A 80 20.48 -0.28 -2.94
C ALA A 80 19.16 0.31 -3.46
N TRP A 81 18.91 1.59 -3.21
CA TRP A 81 17.72 2.32 -3.68
C TRP A 81 17.55 2.32 -5.21
N LYS A 82 18.63 2.21 -5.98
CA LYS A 82 18.60 2.19 -7.46
C LYS A 82 17.86 0.97 -8.03
N ARG A 83 17.71 -0.06 -7.21
CA ARG A 83 17.04 -1.33 -7.49
C ARG A 83 16.13 -1.73 -6.33
N GLY A 84 15.55 -0.71 -5.68
CA GLY A 84 14.88 -0.83 -4.40
C GLY A 84 13.38 -1.11 -4.47
N GLY A 85 12.79 -1.39 -5.63
CA GLY A 85 11.34 -1.61 -5.73
C GLY A 85 10.52 -0.32 -5.67
N GLY A 86 9.37 -0.35 -4.99
CA GLY A 86 8.46 0.79 -4.86
C GLY A 86 7.61 1.08 -6.09
N ALA A 87 7.37 0.09 -6.93
CA ALA A 87 6.57 0.16 -8.14
C ALA A 87 5.14 0.70 -7.88
N VAL A 88 4.50 1.25 -8.90
CA VAL A 88 3.19 1.92 -8.79
C VAL A 88 2.20 1.20 -9.68
N TRP A 89 1.70 0.06 -9.21
CA TRP A 89 0.94 -0.88 -10.04
C TRP A 89 -0.53 -1.05 -9.62
N GLY A 90 -0.98 -0.29 -8.61
CA GLY A 90 -2.35 -0.31 -8.10
C GLY A 90 -3.21 0.84 -8.60
N TRP A 91 -3.95 1.47 -7.68
CA TRP A 91 -4.97 2.47 -8.00
C TRP A 91 -4.56 3.89 -7.63
N ILE A 92 -5.11 4.86 -8.37
CA ILE A 92 -4.98 6.29 -8.10
C ILE A 92 -6.38 6.85 -7.78
N SER A 93 -6.47 7.71 -6.76
CA SER A 93 -7.65 8.56 -6.53
C SER A 93 -7.27 10.04 -6.54
N TYR A 94 -8.25 10.92 -6.70
CA TYR A 94 -8.03 12.36 -6.85
C TYR A 94 -9.05 13.19 -6.07
N ASP A 95 -8.57 14.17 -5.30
CA ASP A 95 -9.39 15.23 -4.70
C ASP A 95 -9.16 16.55 -5.46
N PRO A 96 -10.17 17.06 -6.21
CA PRO A 96 -10.04 18.31 -6.97
C PRO A 96 -9.98 19.56 -6.10
N GLU A 97 -10.54 19.55 -4.89
CA GLU A 97 -10.52 20.71 -3.98
C GLU A 97 -9.14 20.91 -3.37
N LEU A 98 -8.45 19.82 -3.04
CA LEU A 98 -7.06 19.87 -2.58
C LEU A 98 -6.05 19.89 -3.74
N ASN A 99 -6.52 19.57 -4.95
CA ASN A 99 -5.71 19.28 -6.13
C ASN A 99 -4.64 18.23 -5.84
N LEU A 100 -5.03 17.09 -5.25
CA LEU A 100 -4.11 16.02 -4.87
C LEU A 100 -4.53 14.67 -5.44
N ILE A 101 -3.57 13.98 -6.03
CA ILE A 101 -3.67 12.54 -6.33
C ILE A 101 -3.11 11.72 -5.18
N TYR A 102 -3.69 10.55 -4.95
CA TYR A 102 -3.28 9.61 -3.90
C TYR A 102 -3.02 8.24 -4.49
N TYR A 103 -1.84 7.69 -4.23
CA TYR A 103 -1.46 6.36 -4.71
C TYR A 103 -0.44 5.72 -3.78
N GLY A 104 -0.40 4.39 -3.80
CA GLY A 104 0.55 3.60 -3.02
C GLY A 104 1.78 3.18 -3.81
N THR A 105 2.89 2.95 -3.11
CA THR A 105 4.12 2.34 -3.63
C THR A 105 4.23 0.90 -3.16
N SER A 106 4.78 0.03 -4.01
CA SER A 106 5.01 -1.39 -3.72
C SER A 106 6.05 -1.61 -2.62
N ASN A 107 6.24 -2.87 -2.24
CA ASN A 107 7.35 -3.39 -1.45
C ASN A 107 8.75 -2.84 -1.88
N PRO A 108 9.71 -2.80 -0.94
CA PRO A 108 11.12 -2.66 -1.24
C PRO A 108 11.74 -3.99 -1.72
N SER A 109 12.72 -3.91 -2.62
CA SER A 109 13.44 -5.09 -3.15
C SER A 109 14.83 -5.25 -2.51
N PRO A 110 15.33 -6.49 -2.34
CA PRO A 110 14.64 -7.78 -2.52
C PRO A 110 13.70 -8.07 -1.35
N TRP A 111 12.96 -9.17 -1.35
CA TRP A 111 12.12 -9.55 -0.19
C TRP A 111 12.95 -9.81 1.06
N ASN A 112 14.18 -10.34 0.92
CA ASN A 112 15.11 -10.49 2.03
C ASN A 112 15.47 -9.12 2.67
N PRO A 113 14.99 -8.81 3.89
CA PRO A 113 15.19 -7.50 4.50
C PRO A 113 16.63 -7.26 4.97
N GLU A 114 17.38 -8.32 5.28
CA GLU A 114 18.78 -8.20 5.75
C GLU A 114 19.70 -7.60 4.66
N GLN A 115 19.34 -7.70 3.38
CA GLN A 115 20.09 -7.12 2.27
C GLN A 115 19.83 -5.62 2.05
N ARG A 116 18.89 -5.03 2.79
CA ARG A 116 18.41 -3.65 2.60
C ARG A 116 18.10 -2.94 3.91
N ALA A 117 19.02 -2.99 4.87
CA ALA A 117 18.86 -2.34 6.17
C ALA A 117 18.47 -0.84 6.06
N GLY A 118 17.46 -0.44 6.84
CA GLY A 118 16.94 0.94 6.89
C GLY A 118 15.44 1.01 6.55
N ASP A 119 14.82 2.17 6.75
CA ASP A 119 13.37 2.34 6.54
C ASP A 119 12.93 2.11 5.09
N ASN A 120 13.86 2.11 4.13
CA ASN A 120 13.60 1.87 2.71
C ASN A 120 12.64 2.89 2.08
N LYS A 121 12.76 4.18 2.42
CA LYS A 121 11.85 5.20 1.90
C LYS A 121 12.01 5.39 0.39
N TRP A 122 10.95 5.57 -0.39
CA TRP A 122 9.55 5.77 -0.02
C TRP A 122 8.68 4.59 -0.51
N THR A 123 9.09 3.36 -0.18
CA THR A 123 8.35 2.13 -0.52
C THR A 123 7.30 1.80 0.53
N ALA A 124 6.36 0.93 0.18
CA ALA A 124 5.32 0.40 1.07
C ALA A 124 4.56 1.51 1.83
N GLY A 125 4.20 2.57 1.11
CA GLY A 125 3.44 3.68 1.66
C GLY A 125 2.63 4.44 0.63
N ILE A 126 2.02 5.54 1.05
CA ILE A 126 1.08 6.33 0.26
C ILE A 126 1.66 7.72 0.04
N PHE A 127 1.74 8.13 -1.22
CA PHE A 127 1.99 9.52 -1.58
C PHE A 127 0.68 10.27 -1.79
N ALA A 128 0.66 11.54 -1.36
CA ALA A 128 -0.18 12.55 -1.98
C ALA A 128 0.67 13.50 -2.83
N ARG A 129 0.27 13.76 -4.07
CA ARG A 129 1.01 14.62 -4.99
C ARG A 129 0.13 15.64 -5.68
N ASN A 130 0.71 16.79 -6.00
CA ASN A 130 0.12 17.75 -6.92
C ASN A 130 0.17 17.15 -8.35
N PRO A 131 -0.95 16.93 -9.05
CA PRO A 131 -0.94 16.32 -10.38
C PRO A 131 -0.34 17.23 -11.45
N ASP A 132 -0.25 18.55 -11.21
CA ASP A 132 0.28 19.49 -12.21
C ASP A 132 1.80 19.44 -12.28
N THR A 133 2.46 19.25 -11.13
CA THR A 133 3.92 19.32 -10.98
C THR A 133 4.57 17.99 -10.61
N GLY A 134 3.80 17.03 -10.11
CA GLY A 134 4.30 15.79 -9.53
C GLY A 134 4.92 15.94 -8.13
N GLN A 135 5.00 17.16 -7.57
CA GLN A 135 5.59 17.36 -6.24
C GLN A 135 4.75 16.70 -5.15
N ALA A 136 5.44 16.01 -4.23
CA ALA A 136 4.81 15.40 -3.07
C ALA A 136 4.35 16.45 -2.07
N ARG A 137 3.16 16.24 -1.50
CA ARG A 137 2.62 17.00 -0.36
C ARG A 137 2.87 16.31 0.96
N TRP A 138 2.70 15.01 1.00
CA TRP A 138 3.01 14.18 2.16
C TRP A 138 3.23 12.74 1.70
N PHE A 139 3.88 11.97 2.56
CA PHE A 139 3.99 10.52 2.43
C PHE A 139 3.70 9.88 3.79
N TYR A 140 2.99 8.75 3.78
CA TYR A 140 2.83 7.91 4.96
C TYR A 140 3.30 6.49 4.64
N GLN A 141 4.27 5.98 5.40
CA GLN A 141 4.80 4.64 5.21
C GLN A 141 4.03 3.64 6.08
N GLU A 142 3.25 2.75 5.46
CA GLU A 142 2.47 1.73 6.18
C GLU A 142 3.39 0.65 6.76
N SER A 143 4.40 0.25 5.99
CA SER A 143 5.37 -0.80 6.35
C SER A 143 6.81 -0.30 6.22
N PRO A 144 7.32 0.53 7.16
CA PRO A 144 8.74 0.89 7.19
C PRO A 144 9.61 -0.34 7.31
N HIS A 145 10.68 -0.41 6.51
CA HIS A 145 11.53 -1.59 6.39
C HIS A 145 10.68 -2.87 6.21
N ASP A 146 9.79 -2.87 5.22
CA ASP A 146 8.85 -3.97 5.00
C ASP A 146 9.54 -5.34 5.04
N LEU A 147 8.93 -6.29 5.72
CA LEU A 147 9.51 -7.61 5.99
C LEU A 147 8.77 -8.73 5.25
N TYR A 148 7.62 -8.45 4.65
CA TYR A 148 6.65 -9.49 4.32
C TYR A 148 6.02 -9.32 2.93
N ASP A 149 6.53 -8.43 2.08
CA ASP A 149 5.93 -8.09 0.79
C ASP A 149 4.58 -7.34 0.90
N TYR A 150 4.43 -6.52 1.94
CA TYR A 150 3.20 -5.73 2.14
C TYR A 150 3.24 -4.42 1.35
N ASP A 151 3.01 -4.53 0.04
CA ASP A 151 2.77 -3.39 -0.84
C ASP A 151 1.68 -2.46 -0.30
N ALA A 152 1.84 -1.14 -0.49
CA ALA A 152 0.79 -0.19 -0.11
C ALA A 152 -0.09 0.22 -1.30
N VAL A 153 -0.07 -0.52 -2.41
CA VAL A 153 -0.71 -0.12 -3.69
C VAL A 153 -2.24 -0.20 -3.69
N ASN A 154 -2.85 -0.72 -2.63
CA ASN A 154 -4.31 -0.79 -2.49
C ASN A 154 -4.97 0.60 -2.69
N GLU A 155 -6.21 0.60 -3.12
CA GLU A 155 -7.01 1.80 -3.41
C GLU A 155 -7.18 2.73 -2.21
N ASN A 156 -7.31 4.03 -2.50
CA ASN A 156 -7.56 5.07 -1.54
C ASN A 156 -8.99 5.60 -1.71
N ILE A 157 -9.96 5.11 -0.92
CA ILE A 157 -11.34 5.58 -0.96
C ILE A 157 -11.42 6.93 -0.25
N LEU A 158 -11.78 7.99 -0.97
CA LEU A 158 -11.89 9.34 -0.42
C LEU A 158 -13.31 9.56 0.09
N ILE A 159 -13.45 9.75 1.41
CA ILE A 159 -14.74 10.02 2.06
C ILE A 159 -14.61 11.14 3.08
N ASP A 160 -15.74 11.73 3.44
CA ASP A 160 -15.84 12.64 4.57
C ASP A 160 -16.43 11.88 5.76
N LEU A 161 -15.71 11.92 6.89
CA LEU A 161 -16.01 11.10 8.07
C LEU A 161 -15.96 11.96 9.34
N GLU A 162 -16.94 11.79 10.21
CA GLU A 162 -16.92 12.36 11.56
C GLU A 162 -15.83 11.68 12.41
N VAL A 163 -14.78 12.42 12.77
CA VAL A 163 -13.67 11.92 13.60
C VAL A 163 -13.39 12.93 14.70
N GLY A 164 -13.62 12.53 15.96
CA GLY A 164 -13.43 13.42 17.12
C GLY A 164 -14.40 14.60 17.16
N GLY A 165 -15.65 14.40 16.70
CA GLY A 165 -16.70 15.42 16.71
C GLY A 165 -16.58 16.50 15.62
N ARG A 166 -15.72 16.28 14.62
CA ARG A 166 -15.59 17.12 13.44
C ARG A 166 -15.59 16.26 12.17
N THR A 167 -16.25 16.74 11.12
CA THR A 167 -16.12 16.16 9.79
C THR A 167 -14.68 16.35 9.30
N ARG A 168 -14.02 15.25 8.90
CA ARG A 168 -12.67 15.21 8.34
C ARG A 168 -12.71 14.63 6.94
N LYS A 169 -11.88 15.21 6.08
CA LYS A 169 -11.58 14.73 4.75
C LYS A 169 -10.58 13.58 4.84
N VAL A 170 -11.00 12.33 4.63
CA VAL A 170 -10.17 11.15 4.89
C VAL A 170 -9.98 10.24 3.68
N ILE A 171 -8.89 9.49 3.70
CA ILE A 171 -8.72 8.21 3.01
C ILE A 171 -9.17 7.11 3.96
N ALA A 172 -10.06 6.23 3.49
CA ALA A 172 -10.45 4.99 4.15
C ALA A 172 -9.97 3.80 3.30
N ARG A 173 -9.09 2.95 3.83
CA ARG A 173 -8.49 1.86 3.05
C ARG A 173 -8.11 0.64 3.89
N ALA A 174 -8.23 -0.53 3.31
CA ALA A 174 -7.67 -1.77 3.84
C ALA A 174 -6.31 -2.04 3.18
N GLY A 175 -5.24 -2.09 3.97
CA GLY A 175 -3.89 -2.36 3.48
C GLY A 175 -3.56 -3.86 3.43
N ARG A 176 -2.58 -4.22 2.59
CA ARG A 176 -1.95 -5.55 2.54
C ARG A 176 -1.56 -6.07 3.91
N ASN A 177 -1.05 -5.22 4.79
CA ASN A 177 -0.62 -5.60 6.14
C ASN A 177 -1.76 -5.96 7.12
N GLY A 178 -3.02 -5.91 6.67
CA GLY A 178 -4.19 -6.35 7.44
C GLY A 178 -4.83 -5.27 8.34
N TYR A 179 -4.37 -4.03 8.25
CA TYR A 179 -4.99 -2.88 8.93
C TYR A 179 -5.92 -2.09 8.00
N PHE A 180 -7.03 -1.65 8.56
CA PHE A 180 -7.91 -0.64 7.99
C PHE A 180 -7.50 0.72 8.53
N TYR A 181 -7.07 1.60 7.62
CA TYR A 181 -6.57 2.93 7.92
C TYR A 181 -7.64 3.99 7.64
N ILE A 182 -7.75 4.95 8.57
CA ILE A 182 -8.38 6.25 8.35
C ILE A 182 -7.27 7.29 8.42
N ILE A 183 -7.02 7.98 7.31
CA ILE A 183 -5.91 8.95 7.17
C ILE A 183 -6.49 10.29 6.76
N ASP A 184 -6.10 11.40 7.40
CA ASP A 184 -6.43 12.74 6.91
C ASP A 184 -5.78 12.96 5.54
N ARG A 185 -6.59 13.14 4.50
CA ARG A 185 -6.09 13.16 3.12
C ARG A 185 -5.37 14.46 2.76
N ALA A 186 -5.44 15.50 3.59
CA ALA A 186 -4.70 16.74 3.38
C ALA A 186 -3.31 16.71 4.01
N SER A 187 -3.13 16.03 5.15
CA SER A 187 -1.87 16.04 5.92
C SER A 187 -1.11 14.71 5.95
N GLY A 188 -1.76 13.58 5.68
CA GLY A 188 -1.19 12.25 5.88
C GLY A 188 -1.20 11.77 7.34
N GLU A 189 -1.90 12.46 8.24
CA GLU A 189 -2.08 12.05 9.64
C GLU A 189 -2.93 10.76 9.73
N VAL A 190 -2.42 9.72 10.37
CA VAL A 190 -3.22 8.51 10.66
C VAL A 190 -4.12 8.76 11.85
N LEU A 191 -5.42 8.81 11.59
CA LEU A 191 -6.46 9.05 12.60
C LEU A 191 -6.92 7.75 13.28
N SER A 192 -6.87 6.64 12.55
CA SER A 192 -7.17 5.30 13.06
C SER A 192 -6.45 4.25 12.21
N ALA A 193 -6.01 3.18 12.87
CA ALA A 193 -5.52 1.97 12.21
C ALA A 193 -5.96 0.77 13.06
N LYS A 194 -6.92 -0.02 12.56
CA LYS A 194 -7.45 -1.20 13.26
C LYS A 194 -7.37 -2.43 12.36
N PRO A 195 -7.03 -3.60 12.91
CA PRO A 195 -6.99 -4.82 12.11
C PRO A 195 -8.40 -5.15 11.61
N PHE A 196 -8.54 -5.42 10.31
CA PHE A 196 -9.81 -5.90 9.73
C PHE A 196 -9.87 -7.43 9.58
N LEU A 197 -8.73 -8.10 9.80
CA LEU A 197 -8.58 -9.56 9.86
C LEU A 197 -7.60 -9.95 10.98
N HIS A 198 -7.31 -11.25 11.12
CA HIS A 198 -6.28 -11.72 12.05
C HIS A 198 -4.86 -11.32 11.63
N VAL A 199 -4.22 -10.44 12.40
CA VAL A 199 -2.82 -10.04 12.21
C VAL A 199 -1.99 -10.55 13.39
N ASN A 200 -0.80 -11.09 13.11
CA ASN A 200 0.17 -11.48 14.15
C ASN A 200 1.61 -11.04 13.84
N THR A 201 1.87 -10.47 12.65
CA THR A 201 3.18 -9.91 12.28
C THR A 201 3.46 -8.55 12.94
N VAL A 202 2.40 -7.85 13.34
CA VAL A 202 2.42 -6.54 13.99
C VAL A 202 1.43 -6.55 15.17
N ALA A 203 1.85 -6.03 16.32
CA ALA A 203 1.01 -5.95 17.52
C ALA A 203 0.04 -4.77 17.52
N GLY A 204 0.35 -3.73 16.72
CA GLY A 204 -0.44 -2.51 16.60
C GLY A 204 0.31 -1.43 15.83
N ILE A 205 -0.39 -0.38 15.42
CA ILE A 205 0.20 0.84 14.87
C ILE A 205 0.19 1.90 15.96
N ASP A 206 1.35 2.48 16.27
CA ASP A 206 1.44 3.64 17.16
C ASP A 206 1.04 4.90 16.37
N LEU A 207 -0.13 5.47 16.68
CA LEU A 207 -0.65 6.65 15.98
C LEU A 207 0.20 7.91 16.19
N LYS A 208 0.99 7.99 17.27
CA LYS A 208 1.87 9.15 17.53
C LYS A 208 3.04 9.18 16.56
N THR A 209 3.61 8.01 16.27
CA THR A 209 4.78 7.87 15.38
C THR A 209 4.38 7.43 13.98
N GLY A 210 3.18 6.90 13.79
CA GLY A 210 2.69 6.28 12.55
C GLY A 210 3.26 4.88 12.30
N ARG A 211 4.09 4.32 13.20
CA ARG A 211 4.88 3.12 12.93
C ARG A 211 4.23 1.82 13.43
N PRO A 212 4.42 0.69 12.72
CA PRO A 212 4.01 -0.62 13.21
C PRO A 212 4.95 -1.13 14.31
N ASN A 213 4.37 -1.79 15.31
CA ASN A 213 5.09 -2.53 16.34
C ASN A 213 5.25 -3.99 15.90
N TYR A 214 6.30 -4.28 15.13
CA TYR A 214 6.57 -5.63 14.64
C TYR A 214 6.76 -6.65 15.78
N VAL A 215 6.12 -7.81 15.63
CA VAL A 215 6.27 -8.95 16.55
C VAL A 215 7.59 -9.65 16.26
N ALA A 216 8.49 -9.72 17.25
CA ALA A 216 9.87 -10.18 17.05
C ALA A 216 9.95 -11.60 16.52
N GLU A 217 9.08 -12.49 17.00
CA GLU A 217 9.03 -13.91 16.64
C GLU A 217 8.56 -14.15 15.20
N LYS A 218 7.89 -13.16 14.59
CA LYS A 218 7.39 -13.24 13.22
C LYS A 218 8.31 -12.59 12.20
N LYS A 219 9.39 -11.92 12.64
CA LYS A 219 10.37 -11.33 11.72
C LYS A 219 11.14 -12.42 10.97
N PRO A 220 11.36 -12.28 9.64
CA PRO A 220 12.19 -13.21 8.88
C PRO A 220 13.63 -13.23 9.40
N VAL A 221 14.28 -14.39 9.30
CA VAL A 221 15.70 -14.58 9.61
C VAL A 221 16.30 -15.42 8.49
N VAL A 222 17.43 -14.98 7.93
CA VAL A 222 18.04 -15.68 6.79
C VAL A 222 18.35 -17.14 7.12
N GLY A 223 17.89 -18.05 6.23
CA GLY A 223 18.10 -19.50 6.36
C GLY A 223 17.25 -20.18 7.44
N LYS A 224 16.24 -19.50 8.00
CA LYS A 224 15.31 -20.06 8.97
C LYS A 224 13.87 -19.92 8.48
N VAL A 225 13.12 -21.02 8.54
CA VAL A 225 11.67 -21.00 8.35
C VAL A 225 11.00 -20.33 9.55
N VAL A 226 10.37 -19.18 9.31
CA VAL A 226 9.49 -18.49 10.25
C VAL A 226 8.05 -18.86 9.92
N ARG A 227 7.33 -19.35 10.92
CA ARG A 227 6.02 -19.98 10.71
C ARG A 227 4.86 -19.10 11.15
N ASP A 228 3.70 -19.34 10.55
CA ASP A 228 2.44 -18.74 10.97
C ASP A 228 2.48 -17.21 10.95
N GLN A 229 2.98 -16.61 9.88
CA GLN A 229 2.89 -15.17 9.67
C GLN A 229 1.52 -14.85 9.05
N CYS A 230 0.76 -13.95 9.68
CA CYS A 230 -0.54 -13.50 9.19
C CYS A 230 -0.58 -11.96 9.14
N PRO A 231 -0.96 -11.35 7.99
CA PRO A 231 -1.34 -12.03 6.74
C PRO A 231 -0.13 -12.61 5.97
N HIS A 232 -0.39 -13.43 4.97
CA HIS A 232 0.64 -13.85 3.99
C HIS A 232 1.10 -12.70 3.07
N ALA A 233 2.09 -12.92 2.20
CA ALA A 233 2.71 -11.93 1.32
C ALA A 233 1.74 -11.18 0.39
N ALA A 234 0.76 -11.85 -0.22
CA ALA A 234 -0.27 -11.16 -1.00
C ALA A 234 -1.28 -10.37 -0.13
N GLY A 235 -1.05 -10.37 1.19
CA GLY A 235 -1.70 -9.53 2.19
C GLY A 235 -3.05 -10.03 2.69
N GLY A 236 -3.63 -9.23 3.58
CA GLY A 236 -5.03 -9.30 3.95
C GLY A 236 -5.94 -8.93 2.79
N LYS A 237 -5.48 -7.99 1.96
CA LYS A 237 -6.13 -7.53 0.73
C LYS A 237 -5.06 -7.22 -0.30
N ASP A 238 -5.31 -7.59 -1.55
CA ASP A 238 -4.41 -7.37 -2.67
C ASP A 238 -4.98 -6.24 -3.57
N TRP A 239 -4.86 -6.34 -4.89
CA TRP A 239 -5.28 -5.31 -5.84
C TRP A 239 -6.79 -5.07 -5.90
N GLN A 240 -7.64 -5.98 -5.41
CA GLN A 240 -9.08 -5.87 -5.53
C GLN A 240 -9.67 -4.66 -4.78
N PRO A 241 -10.35 -3.71 -5.46
CA PRO A 241 -10.84 -2.49 -4.81
C PRO A 241 -12.09 -2.74 -3.96
N ALA A 242 -12.12 -2.17 -2.75
CA ALA A 242 -13.32 -2.10 -1.93
C ALA A 242 -14.31 -1.04 -2.45
N ALA A 243 -15.57 -1.13 -2.02
CA ALA A 243 -16.62 -0.16 -2.34
C ALA A 243 -17.14 0.53 -1.07
N TYR A 244 -17.51 1.81 -1.17
CA TYR A 244 -18.19 2.53 -0.09
C TYR A 244 -19.62 2.87 -0.50
N SER A 245 -20.59 2.68 0.42
CA SER A 245 -21.95 3.17 0.22
C SER A 245 -22.21 4.37 1.13
N PRO A 246 -22.50 5.57 0.57
CA PRO A 246 -22.91 6.73 1.36
C PRO A 246 -24.23 6.52 2.12
N GLN A 247 -25.10 5.61 1.67
CA GLN A 247 -26.38 5.32 2.31
C GLN A 247 -26.19 4.53 3.61
N THR A 248 -25.40 3.45 3.57
CA THR A 248 -25.13 2.63 4.76
C THR A 248 -23.97 3.16 5.60
N ARG A 249 -23.12 4.00 5.00
CA ARG A 249 -21.83 4.46 5.53
C ARG A 249 -20.86 3.32 5.84
N LEU A 250 -20.97 2.20 5.13
CA LEU A 250 -20.10 1.04 5.26
C LEU A 250 -19.15 0.93 4.07
N VAL A 251 -17.98 0.35 4.33
CA VAL A 251 -17.00 -0.06 3.32
C VAL A 251 -17.09 -1.58 3.15
N TYR A 252 -17.31 -2.04 1.92
CA TYR A 252 -17.39 -3.44 1.55
C TYR A 252 -16.04 -3.91 1.01
N ILE A 253 -15.36 -4.76 1.79
CA ILE A 253 -13.98 -5.17 1.59
C ILE A 253 -13.96 -6.64 1.13
N PRO A 254 -13.64 -6.91 -0.15
CA PRO A 254 -13.29 -8.25 -0.60
C PRO A 254 -11.85 -8.56 -0.17
N HIS A 255 -11.65 -9.59 0.65
CA HIS A 255 -10.35 -9.83 1.25
C HIS A 255 -10.01 -11.31 1.43
N GLN A 256 -8.75 -11.55 1.82
CA GLN A 256 -8.14 -12.86 2.01
C GLN A 256 -8.08 -13.20 3.51
N ASN A 257 -8.15 -14.50 3.80
CA ASN A 257 -7.86 -15.07 5.11
C ASN A 257 -6.78 -16.14 4.93
N LEU A 258 -5.55 -15.69 4.66
CA LEU A 258 -4.39 -16.54 4.43
C LEU A 258 -3.23 -16.14 5.34
N CYS A 259 -2.46 -17.13 5.75
CA CYS A 259 -1.20 -17.00 6.48
C CYS A 259 -0.08 -17.74 5.73
N GLN A 260 1.16 -17.57 6.17
CA GLN A 260 2.30 -18.21 5.54
C GLN A 260 3.35 -18.74 6.51
N ASP A 261 4.12 -19.71 6.01
CA ASP A 261 5.48 -19.96 6.44
C ASP A 261 6.45 -19.35 5.42
N GLU A 262 7.51 -18.70 5.89
CA GLU A 262 8.48 -18.00 5.05
C GLU A 262 9.92 -18.36 5.44
N GLU A 263 10.75 -18.56 4.43
CA GLU A 263 12.20 -18.65 4.56
C GLU A 263 12.86 -17.65 3.61
N VAL A 264 13.60 -16.69 4.15
CA VAL A 264 14.35 -15.71 3.34
C VAL A 264 15.78 -16.19 3.09
N THR A 265 16.30 -15.93 1.89
CA THR A 265 17.63 -16.33 1.44
C THR A 265 18.33 -15.16 0.75
N GLN A 266 19.66 -15.22 0.63
CA GLN A 266 20.40 -14.22 -0.15
C GLN A 266 19.98 -14.27 -1.63
N ALA A 267 19.61 -13.11 -2.17
CA ALA A 267 19.30 -12.92 -3.59
C ALA A 267 20.45 -12.18 -4.29
N ASN A 268 20.80 -12.64 -5.48
CA ASN A 268 21.69 -11.92 -6.38
C ASN A 268 20.87 -11.18 -7.43
N TYR A 269 21.29 -9.96 -7.76
CA TYR A 269 20.64 -9.19 -8.81
C TYR A 269 21.29 -9.47 -10.16
N VAL A 270 20.48 -9.91 -11.11
CA VAL A 270 20.82 -9.93 -12.53
C VAL A 270 19.69 -9.22 -13.27
N ALA A 271 20.03 -8.21 -14.08
CA ALA A 271 19.03 -7.45 -14.80
C ALA A 271 18.18 -8.39 -15.68
N GLY A 272 16.86 -8.29 -15.55
CA GLY A 272 15.92 -9.14 -16.29
C GLY A 272 15.44 -10.38 -15.54
N THR A 273 16.12 -10.83 -14.49
CA THR A 273 15.72 -12.02 -13.70
C THR A 273 15.00 -11.63 -12.41
N PRO A 274 14.21 -12.55 -11.81
CA PRO A 274 13.65 -12.33 -10.47
C PRO A 274 14.73 -12.03 -9.43
N TYR A 275 14.44 -11.11 -8.53
CA TYR A 275 15.25 -10.63 -7.41
C TYR A 275 14.41 -10.65 -6.12
N VAL A 276 13.96 -11.86 -5.75
CA VAL A 276 13.01 -12.10 -4.65
C VAL A 276 13.76 -12.44 -3.35
N GLY A 277 14.40 -13.60 -3.27
CA GLY A 277 15.13 -14.02 -2.06
C GLY A 277 14.25 -14.53 -0.94
N ALA A 278 13.12 -15.16 -1.26
CA ALA A 278 12.22 -15.78 -0.29
C ALA A 278 11.55 -17.02 -0.87
N LYS A 279 11.22 -17.97 0.00
CA LYS A 279 10.33 -19.10 -0.26
C LYS A 279 9.15 -18.99 0.69
N VAL A 280 7.95 -18.97 0.12
CA VAL A 280 6.70 -18.80 0.88
C VAL A 280 5.79 -20.00 0.66
N ILE A 281 5.20 -20.50 1.75
CA ILE A 281 4.15 -21.52 1.73
C ILE A 281 2.90 -20.91 2.34
N MET A 282 1.88 -20.68 1.51
CA MET A 282 0.62 -20.05 1.91
C MET A 282 -0.42 -21.09 2.27
N TYR A 283 -1.22 -20.84 3.30
CA TYR A 283 -2.30 -21.72 3.74
C TYR A 283 -3.46 -20.94 4.37
N ALA A 284 -4.59 -21.61 4.53
CA ALA A 284 -5.80 -21.00 5.11
C ALA A 284 -5.53 -20.45 6.52
N GLY A 285 -6.02 -19.25 6.79
CA GLY A 285 -5.99 -18.63 8.10
C GLY A 285 -6.95 -19.30 9.09
N ARG A 286 -7.15 -18.64 10.23
CA ARG A 286 -8.04 -19.15 11.29
C ARG A 286 -9.45 -19.39 10.75
N GLY A 287 -10.05 -20.51 11.15
CA GLY A 287 -11.41 -20.86 10.75
C GLY A 287 -11.54 -21.52 9.37
N GLY A 288 -10.45 -21.88 8.70
CA GLY A 288 -10.41 -22.79 7.55
C GLY A 288 -10.92 -22.25 6.20
N HIS A 289 -11.56 -21.09 6.19
CA HIS A 289 -11.95 -20.37 4.97
C HIS A 289 -10.77 -19.51 4.48
N ARG A 290 -10.74 -19.19 3.18
CA ARG A 290 -9.60 -18.48 2.55
C ARG A 290 -9.95 -17.08 2.04
N GLY A 291 -11.23 -16.76 1.92
CA GLY A 291 -11.69 -15.43 1.55
C GLY A 291 -12.82 -14.96 2.46
N VAL A 292 -12.99 -13.65 2.52
CA VAL A 292 -14.08 -13.02 3.26
C VAL A 292 -14.55 -11.81 2.46
N PHE A 293 -15.87 -11.68 2.32
CA PHE A 293 -16.51 -10.44 1.90
C PHE A 293 -17.07 -9.75 3.15
N GLN A 294 -16.45 -8.63 3.54
CA GLN A 294 -16.67 -7.98 4.83
C GLN A 294 -17.30 -6.61 4.65
N ALA A 295 -18.33 -6.28 5.44
CA ALA A 295 -18.75 -4.89 5.62
C ALA A 295 -18.08 -4.32 6.88
N TRP A 296 -17.32 -3.25 6.71
CA TRP A 296 -16.61 -2.54 7.76
C TRP A 296 -17.26 -1.17 8.00
N ASP A 297 -17.48 -0.83 9.27
CA ASP A 297 -17.94 0.51 9.66
C ASP A 297 -16.73 1.39 10.02
N PRO A 298 -16.35 2.37 9.17
CA PRO A 298 -15.22 3.26 9.43
C PRO A 298 -15.45 4.22 10.60
N ARG A 299 -16.70 4.42 11.06
CA ARG A 299 -17.03 5.30 12.19
C ARG A 299 -16.71 4.63 13.52
N THR A 300 -16.96 3.33 13.61
CA THR A 300 -16.72 2.54 14.83
C THR A 300 -15.44 1.70 14.75
N ASN A 301 -14.84 1.61 13.56
CA ASN A 301 -13.67 0.79 13.25
C ASN A 301 -13.89 -0.69 13.60
N ARG A 302 -15.02 -1.26 13.15
CA ARG A 302 -15.41 -2.64 13.41
C ARG A 302 -16.11 -3.27 12.20
N THR A 303 -16.03 -4.59 12.13
CA THR A 303 -16.88 -5.40 11.25
C THR A 303 -18.35 -5.21 11.61
N ALA A 304 -19.17 -4.84 10.63
CA ALA A 304 -20.63 -4.85 10.74
C ALA A 304 -21.18 -6.25 10.47
N TRP A 305 -20.68 -6.92 9.43
CA TRP A 305 -20.96 -8.31 9.09
C TRP A 305 -19.88 -8.86 8.13
N GLU A 306 -19.83 -10.18 8.00
CA GLU A 306 -18.92 -10.89 7.08
C GLU A 306 -19.59 -12.08 6.41
N ILE A 307 -19.17 -12.40 5.19
CA ILE A 307 -19.49 -13.64 4.46
C ILE A 307 -18.17 -14.36 4.22
N ARG A 308 -18.09 -15.64 4.57
CA ARG A 308 -16.88 -16.46 4.41
C ARG A 308 -16.92 -17.24 3.11
N GLU A 309 -15.80 -17.29 2.43
CA GLU A 309 -15.64 -17.89 1.11
C GLU A 309 -14.55 -18.98 1.11
N ASN A 310 -14.77 -20.02 0.31
CA ASN A 310 -13.84 -21.15 0.19
C ASN A 310 -12.49 -20.75 -0.42
N PHE A 311 -12.50 -19.72 -1.27
CA PHE A 311 -11.33 -19.14 -1.92
C PHE A 311 -11.20 -17.66 -1.58
N PRO A 312 -9.99 -17.09 -1.68
CA PRO A 312 -9.80 -15.65 -1.61
C PRO A 312 -10.77 -14.84 -2.49
N VAL A 313 -11.34 -13.76 -1.96
CA VAL A 313 -12.20 -12.87 -2.73
C VAL A 313 -11.34 -11.85 -3.47
N TRP A 314 -11.06 -12.08 -4.74
CA TRP A 314 -10.06 -11.33 -5.54
C TRP A 314 -10.66 -10.38 -6.57
N SER A 315 -11.98 -10.27 -6.64
CA SER A 315 -12.67 -9.26 -7.45
C SER A 315 -12.85 -7.98 -6.66
N GLY A 316 -12.91 -6.83 -7.34
CA GLY A 316 -13.43 -5.61 -6.74
C GLY A 316 -14.91 -5.73 -6.32
N ALA A 317 -15.31 -4.90 -5.35
CA ALA A 317 -16.70 -4.79 -4.91
C ALA A 317 -17.44 -3.65 -5.63
N LEU A 318 -18.76 -3.77 -5.74
CA LEU A 318 -19.64 -2.70 -6.23
C LEU A 318 -20.82 -2.52 -5.28
N ALA A 319 -20.97 -1.33 -4.71
CA ALA A 319 -22.16 -0.95 -3.93
C ALA A 319 -23.08 -0.05 -4.76
N THR A 320 -24.40 -0.26 -4.66
CA THR A 320 -25.40 0.48 -5.45
C THR A 320 -26.41 1.18 -4.55
N ALA A 321 -27.11 2.19 -5.11
CA ALA A 321 -28.16 2.92 -4.42
C ALA A 321 -29.42 2.08 -4.11
N GLY A 322 -29.51 0.86 -4.66
CA GLY A 322 -30.58 -0.11 -4.38
C GLY A 322 -30.32 -0.97 -3.13
N ASN A 323 -29.37 -0.59 -2.28
CA ASN A 323 -28.93 -1.38 -1.11
C ASN A 323 -28.38 -2.77 -1.47
N LEU A 324 -27.70 -2.89 -2.60
CA LEU A 324 -27.02 -4.12 -3.03
C LEU A 324 -25.51 -3.90 -3.09
N ALA A 325 -24.76 -4.91 -2.64
CA ALA A 325 -23.32 -5.02 -2.80
C ALA A 325 -23.00 -6.29 -3.61
N PHE A 326 -22.22 -6.14 -4.68
CA PHE A 326 -21.81 -7.21 -5.59
C PHE A 326 -20.31 -7.48 -5.46
N TYR A 327 -19.92 -8.74 -5.58
CA TYR A 327 -18.54 -9.21 -5.71
C TYR A 327 -18.54 -10.52 -6.51
N GLY A 328 -17.41 -10.89 -7.09
CA GLY A 328 -17.17 -12.16 -7.76
C GLY A 328 -16.33 -13.10 -6.90
N THR A 329 -16.57 -14.39 -7.03
CA THR A 329 -15.81 -15.45 -6.36
C THR A 329 -14.93 -16.20 -7.38
N MET A 330 -14.04 -17.06 -6.87
CA MET A 330 -13.26 -18.00 -7.70
C MET A 330 -13.94 -19.37 -7.84
N GLU A 331 -15.20 -19.47 -7.43
CA GLU A 331 -16.01 -20.70 -7.60
C GLU A 331 -16.58 -20.81 -9.01
#